data_AF-A0A2M8QHW8-F1
#
_entry.id   AF-A0A2M8QHW8-F1
#
_cell.length_a   1.000
_cell.length_b   1.000
_cell.length_c   1.000
_cell.angle_alpha   90.00
_cell.angle_beta   90.00
_cell.angle_gamma   90.00
#
_symmetry.space_group_name_H-M   'P 1'
#
loop_
_entity.id
_entity.type
_entity.pdbx_description
1 polymer ?
#
loop_
_entity_poly.entity_id
_entity_poly.type
_entity_poly.pdbx_seq_one_letter_code
_entity_poly.pdbx_strand_id
1 'polypeptide(L)'
;MTEEKNDAFADNQAEREQAKALRERARSGGLRFEAYLPGSMADWLLERVEGGWFADPSEAVFAIVSNYIDLEPHRDLRDELLRRQLDASLEDVKAGRVRDLDEVMDELHREITKPRPEPARWEKIAR
;
A
#
# COMPACT_ATOMS: atom_id res chain seq x y z
N MET A 1 -10.43 -34.72 -9.78
CA MET A 1 -11.20 -33.46 -9.80
C MET A 1 -10.85 -32.66 -8.56
N THR A 2 -10.01 -31.65 -8.71
CA THR A 2 -9.88 -30.48 -7.81
C THR A 2 -9.03 -29.45 -8.56
N GLU A 3 -9.53 -29.03 -9.72
CA GLU A 3 -9.04 -27.86 -10.47
C GLU A 3 -9.71 -26.56 -9.96
N GLU A 4 -9.95 -26.44 -8.65
CA GLU A 4 -10.64 -25.26 -8.07
C GLU A 4 -9.79 -24.53 -7.02
N LYS A 5 -8.47 -24.59 -7.14
CA LYS A 5 -7.55 -23.80 -6.29
C LYS A 5 -6.51 -23.05 -7.10
N ASN A 6 -6.89 -22.54 -8.27
CA ASN A 6 -6.00 -21.70 -9.08
C ASN A 6 -6.72 -20.45 -9.66
N ASP A 7 -7.69 -19.93 -8.92
CA ASP A 7 -8.48 -18.73 -9.27
C ASP A 7 -8.18 -17.52 -8.36
N ALA A 8 -7.08 -17.58 -7.58
CA ALA A 8 -6.67 -16.52 -6.66
C ALA A 8 -5.98 -15.33 -7.37
N PHE A 9 -5.72 -15.44 -8.66
CA PHE A 9 -5.44 -14.32 -9.55
C PHE A 9 -6.65 -14.12 -10.45
N ALA A 10 -7.80 -13.79 -9.86
CA ALA A 10 -8.96 -13.35 -10.63
C ALA A 10 -8.48 -12.27 -11.61
N ASP A 11 -8.67 -12.51 -12.92
CA ASP A 11 -8.44 -11.52 -13.95
C ASP A 11 -9.25 -10.28 -13.56
N ASN A 12 -8.57 -9.20 -13.20
CA ASN A 12 -9.16 -7.95 -12.72
C ASN A 12 -9.80 -7.15 -13.87
N GLN A 13 -10.43 -7.86 -14.80
CA GLN A 13 -10.97 -7.36 -16.03
C GLN A 13 -12.07 -6.34 -15.76
N ALA A 14 -12.94 -6.59 -14.77
CA ALA A 14 -13.99 -5.67 -14.36
C ALA A 14 -13.41 -4.33 -13.84
N GLU A 15 -12.36 -4.39 -13.03
CA GLU A 15 -11.65 -3.23 -12.51
C GLU A 15 -10.92 -2.46 -13.62
N ARG A 16 -10.31 -3.17 -14.57
CA ARG A 16 -9.65 -2.57 -15.73
C ARG A 16 -10.65 -1.88 -16.66
N GLU A 17 -11.82 -2.48 -16.85
CA GLU A 17 -12.93 -1.88 -17.60
C GLU A 17 -13.49 -0.65 -16.90
N GLN A 18 -13.69 -0.70 -15.58
CA GLN A 18 -14.09 0.45 -14.78
C GLN A 18 -13.07 1.58 -14.89
N ALA A 19 -11.78 1.29 -14.75
CA ALA A 19 -10.71 2.27 -14.88
C ALA A 19 -10.69 2.93 -16.26
N LYS A 20 -10.92 2.15 -17.34
CA LYS A 20 -11.07 2.70 -18.71
C LYS A 20 -12.28 3.64 -18.80
N ALA A 21 -13.43 3.22 -18.27
CA ALA A 21 -14.66 4.00 -18.31
C ALA A 21 -14.57 5.33 -17.54
N LEU A 22 -13.79 5.38 -16.44
CA LEU A 22 -13.62 6.58 -15.62
C LEU A 22 -12.55 7.54 -16.16
N ARG A 23 -11.71 7.12 -17.13
CA ARG A 23 -10.46 7.83 -17.48
C ARG A 23 -10.67 9.26 -17.96
N GLU A 24 -11.62 9.51 -18.86
CA GLU A 24 -11.84 10.88 -19.37
C GLU A 24 -12.40 11.82 -18.30
N ARG A 25 -13.32 11.32 -17.46
CA ARG A 25 -13.86 12.10 -16.32
C ARG A 25 -12.76 12.42 -15.31
N ALA A 26 -11.92 11.44 -14.99
CA ALA A 26 -10.79 11.61 -14.09
C ALA A 26 -9.77 12.62 -14.61
N ARG A 27 -9.49 12.66 -15.91
CA ARG A 27 -8.61 13.68 -16.51
C ARG A 27 -9.16 15.10 -16.37
N SER A 28 -10.47 15.28 -16.52
CA SER A 28 -11.10 16.60 -16.43
C SER A 28 -11.34 17.09 -15.00
N GLY A 29 -11.64 16.17 -14.07
CA GLY A 29 -12.18 16.52 -12.76
C GLY A 29 -11.49 15.85 -11.57
N GLY A 30 -10.41 15.10 -11.81
CA GLY A 30 -9.78 14.26 -10.79
C GLY A 30 -10.59 13.01 -10.46
N LEU A 31 -10.01 12.14 -9.63
CA LEU A 31 -10.63 10.92 -9.13
C LEU A 31 -10.69 10.97 -7.61
N ARG A 32 -11.88 10.79 -7.05
CA ARG A 32 -12.08 10.60 -5.61
C ARG A 32 -12.34 9.12 -5.32
N PHE A 33 -11.64 8.60 -4.34
CA PHE A 33 -11.82 7.24 -3.83
C PHE A 33 -11.48 7.21 -2.34
N GLU A 34 -11.83 6.10 -1.70
CA GLU A 34 -11.49 5.83 -0.30
C GLU A 34 -10.48 4.69 -0.25
N ALA A 35 -9.48 4.82 0.63
CA ALA A 35 -8.48 3.80 0.84
C ALA A 35 -8.35 3.53 2.35
N TYR A 36 -8.31 2.25 2.70
CA TYR A 36 -7.96 1.81 4.03
C TYR A 36 -6.43 1.69 4.14
N LEU A 37 -5.85 2.36 5.14
CA LEU A 37 -4.44 2.22 5.48
C LEU A 37 -4.29 1.24 6.65
N PRO A 38 -3.43 0.21 6.52
CA PRO A 38 -3.01 -0.62 7.65
C PRO A 38 -2.41 0.24 8.77
N GLY A 39 -2.50 -0.24 10.01
CA GLY A 39 -2.12 0.52 11.21
C GLY A 39 -0.74 1.18 11.13
N SER A 40 0.29 0.47 10.67
CA SER A 40 1.63 1.03 10.53
C SER A 40 1.73 2.16 9.50
N MET A 41 0.96 2.10 8.41
CA MET A 41 0.91 3.17 7.41
C MET A 41 0.12 4.36 7.92
N ALA A 42 -0.99 4.11 8.62
CA ALA A 42 -1.82 5.15 9.22
C ALA A 42 -1.04 5.92 10.30
N ASP A 43 -0.35 5.20 11.19
CA ASP A 43 0.48 5.77 12.26
C ASP A 43 1.60 6.65 11.70
N TRP A 44 2.39 6.12 10.76
CA TRP A 44 3.43 6.89 10.08
C TRP A 44 2.89 8.15 9.41
N LEU A 45 1.70 8.08 8.80
CA LEU A 45 1.08 9.22 8.13
C LEU A 45 0.64 10.30 9.13
N LEU A 46 0.06 9.89 10.26
CA LEU A 46 -0.36 10.79 11.33
C LEU A 46 0.84 11.51 11.95
N GLU A 47 1.96 10.82 12.18
CA GLU A 47 3.21 11.44 12.65
C GLU A 47 3.70 12.58 11.73
N ARG A 48 3.52 12.45 10.41
CA ARG A 48 3.89 13.53 9.46
C ARG A 48 2.98 14.74 9.58
N VAL A 49 1.69 14.52 9.80
CA VAL A 49 0.72 15.59 10.03
C VAL A 49 0.98 16.28 11.36
N GLU A 50 1.21 15.52 12.44
CA GLU A 50 1.57 16.06 13.76
C GLU A 50 2.87 16.87 13.71
N GLY A 51 3.85 16.41 12.95
CA GLY A 51 5.11 17.11 12.71
C GLY A 51 5.00 18.35 11.82
N GLY A 52 3.82 18.66 11.27
CA GLY A 52 3.59 19.82 10.41
C GLY A 52 4.16 19.70 9.00
N TRP A 53 4.54 18.49 8.56
CA TRP A 53 5.01 18.23 7.20
C TRP A 53 3.87 18.25 6.17
N PHE A 54 2.67 17.87 6.63
CA PHE A 54 1.43 17.95 5.86
C PHE A 54 0.32 18.51 6.74
N ALA A 55 -0.61 19.25 6.15
CA ALA A 55 -1.79 19.79 6.81
C ALA A 55 -2.86 18.71 7.07
N ASP A 56 -2.95 17.70 6.19
CA ASP A 56 -3.86 16.56 6.34
C ASP A 56 -3.36 15.29 5.59
N PRO A 57 -3.97 14.12 5.84
CA PRO A 57 -3.62 12.88 5.13
C PRO A 57 -3.82 12.93 3.61
N SER A 58 -4.76 13.74 3.09
CA SER A 58 -5.00 13.83 1.65
C SER A 58 -3.86 14.57 0.94
N GLU A 59 -3.30 15.61 1.55
CA GLU A 59 -2.10 16.30 1.06
C GLU A 59 -0.90 15.35 1.01
N ALA A 60 -0.72 14.56 2.08
CA ALA A 60 0.36 13.59 2.15
C ALA A 60 0.25 12.53 1.04
N VAL A 61 -0.96 11.98 0.82
CA VAL A 61 -1.21 11.01 -0.27
C VAL A 61 -0.96 11.65 -1.63
N PHE A 62 -1.37 12.91 -1.85
CA PHE A 62 -1.08 13.63 -3.09
C PHE A 62 0.43 13.71 -3.34
N ALA A 63 1.22 14.14 -2.35
CA ALA A 63 2.67 14.24 -2.47
C ALA A 63 3.33 12.88 -2.74
N ILE A 64 2.87 11.81 -2.09
CA ILE A 64 3.38 10.44 -2.28
C ILE A 64 3.09 9.94 -3.70
N VAL A 65 1.88 10.16 -4.22
CA VAL A 65 1.52 9.77 -5.59
C VAL A 65 2.32 10.56 -6.62
N SER A 66 2.49 11.87 -6.41
CA SER A 66 3.35 12.70 -7.27
C SER A 66 4.79 12.19 -7.29
N ASN A 67 5.38 11.93 -6.12
CA ASN A 67 6.73 11.37 -6.03
C ASN A 67 6.85 10.03 -6.77
N TYR A 68 5.82 9.18 -6.70
CA TYR A 68 5.83 7.91 -7.43
C TYR A 68 5.84 8.13 -8.95
N ILE A 69 5.00 9.04 -9.46
CA ILE A 69 4.95 9.40 -10.89
C ILE A 69 6.30 9.96 -11.35
N ASP A 70 6.88 10.87 -10.57
CA ASP A 70 8.17 11.50 -10.90
C ASP A 70 9.32 10.49 -10.93
N LEU A 71 9.24 9.42 -10.14
CA LEU A 71 10.24 8.33 -10.13
C LEU A 71 10.07 7.31 -11.27
N GLU A 72 8.93 7.24 -11.95
CA GLU A 72 8.71 6.28 -13.05
C GLU A 72 9.78 6.33 -14.16
N PRO A 73 10.23 7.50 -14.66
CA PRO A 73 11.30 7.56 -15.67
C PRO A 73 12.69 7.20 -15.10
N HIS A 74 12.90 7.30 -13.79
CA HIS A 74 14.18 7.07 -13.12
C HIS A 74 14.35 5.60 -12.70
N ARG A 75 14.43 4.72 -13.70
CA ARG A 75 14.56 3.27 -13.49
C ARG A 75 15.80 2.90 -12.68
N ASP A 76 16.90 3.60 -12.89
CA ASP A 76 18.15 3.43 -12.16
C ASP A 76 17.98 3.64 -10.64
N LEU A 77 17.21 4.66 -10.23
CA LEU A 77 16.93 4.91 -8.81
C LEU A 77 16.03 3.82 -8.21
N ARG A 78 15.04 3.35 -8.97
CA ARG A 78 14.15 2.27 -8.53
C ARG A 78 14.89 0.94 -8.40
N ASP A 79 15.77 0.64 -9.35
CA ASP A 79 16.59 -0.57 -9.34
C ASP A 79 17.59 -0.54 -8.18
N GLU A 80 18.21 0.62 -7.90
CA GLU A 80 19.11 0.78 -6.76
C GLU A 80 18.37 0.65 -5.42
N LEU A 81 17.16 1.21 -5.30
CA LEU A 81 16.35 1.03 -4.09
C LEU A 81 16.00 -0.45 -3.86
N LEU A 82 15.58 -1.15 -4.93
CA LEU A 82 15.30 -2.58 -4.87
C LEU A 82 16.56 -3.36 -4.47
N ARG A 83 17.71 -3.05 -5.08
CA ARG A 83 18.99 -3.69 -4.74
C ARG A 83 19.33 -3.55 -3.26
N ARG A 84 19.17 -2.35 -2.69
CA ARG A 84 19.42 -2.12 -1.25
C ARG A 84 18.47 -2.89 -0.34
N GLN A 85 17.19 -2.99 -0.72
CA GLN A 85 16.21 -3.78 0.04
C GLN A 85 16.59 -5.27 0.02
N LEU A 86 17.01 -5.79 -1.14
CA LEU A 86 17.48 -7.17 -1.28
C LEU A 86 18.75 -7.41 -0.48
N ASP A 87 19.72 -6.49 -0.53
CA ASP A 87 20.96 -6.59 0.25
C ASP A 87 20.66 -6.65 1.76
N ALA A 88 19.78 -5.77 2.27
CA ALA A 88 19.34 -5.80 3.67
C ALA A 88 18.67 -7.14 4.03
N SER A 89 17.83 -7.66 3.15
CA SER A 89 17.17 -8.96 3.34
C SER A 89 18.18 -10.12 3.36
N LEU A 90 19.21 -10.07 2.51
CA LEU A 90 20.29 -11.05 2.51
C LEU A 90 21.14 -10.99 3.78
N GLU A 91 21.32 -9.81 4.37
CA GLU A 91 21.98 -9.66 5.67
C GLU A 91 21.17 -10.30 6.80
N ASP A 92 19.85 -10.19 6.78
CA ASP A 92 18.96 -10.91 7.71
C ASP A 92 19.14 -12.43 7.60
N VAL A 93 19.18 -12.95 6.37
CA VAL A 93 19.43 -14.37 6.10
C VAL A 93 20.79 -14.80 6.65
N LYS A 94 21.86 -14.06 6.35
CA LYS A 94 23.22 -14.36 6.84
C LYS A 94 23.29 -14.33 8.37
N ALA A 95 22.53 -13.46 9.01
CA ALA A 95 22.45 -13.36 10.46
C ALA A 95 21.49 -14.38 11.09
N GLY A 96 20.88 -15.27 10.30
CA GLY A 96 19.92 -16.26 10.78
C GLY A 96 18.58 -15.66 11.26
N ARG A 97 18.26 -14.41 10.91
CA ARG A 97 16.99 -13.74 11.21
C ARG A 97 15.89 -14.15 10.21
N VAL A 98 15.77 -15.45 9.97
CA VAL A 98 14.75 -16.04 9.10
C VAL A 98 13.67 -16.70 9.95
N ARG A 99 12.45 -16.71 9.45
CA ARG A 99 11.31 -17.37 10.11
C ARG A 99 10.85 -18.56 9.29
N ASP A 100 10.34 -19.57 9.99
CA ASP A 100 9.70 -20.71 9.36
C ASP A 100 8.42 -20.29 8.64
N LEU A 101 8.20 -20.81 7.43
CA LEU A 101 7.08 -20.41 6.59
C LEU A 101 5.74 -20.83 7.20
N ASP A 102 5.65 -22.05 7.74
CA ASP A 102 4.40 -22.56 8.31
C ASP A 102 4.04 -21.74 9.56
N GLU A 103 5.02 -21.41 10.39
CA GLU A 103 4.82 -20.53 11.56
C GLU A 103 4.30 -19.13 11.16
N VAL A 104 4.91 -18.52 10.14
CA VAL A 104 4.49 -17.19 9.62
C VAL A 104 3.08 -17.26 9.05
N MET A 105 2.75 -18.29 8.28
CA MET A 105 1.44 -18.46 7.68
C MET A 105 0.36 -18.73 8.74
N ASP A 106 0.67 -19.53 9.76
CA ASP A 106 -0.23 -19.78 10.88
C ASP A 106 -0.48 -18.50 11.70
N GLU A 107 0.56 -17.71 11.96
CA GLU A 107 0.41 -16.40 12.59
C GLU A 107 -0.45 -15.46 11.75
N LEU A 108 -0.16 -15.36 10.45
CA LEU A 108 -0.91 -14.52 9.53
C LEU A 108 -2.41 -14.90 9.50
N HIS A 109 -2.73 -16.19 9.43
CA HIS A 109 -4.11 -16.66 9.48
C HIS A 109 -4.78 -16.31 10.82
N ARG A 110 -4.07 -16.46 11.95
CA ARG A 110 -4.59 -16.03 13.26
C ARG A 110 -4.86 -14.53 13.29
N GLU A 111 -3.96 -13.70 12.79
CA GLU A 111 -4.16 -12.24 12.79
C GLU A 111 -5.29 -11.80 11.86
N ILE A 112 -5.43 -12.41 10.68
CA ILE A 112 -6.48 -12.07 9.71
C ILE A 112 -7.88 -12.44 10.23
N THR A 113 -7.99 -13.50 11.04
CA THR A 113 -9.27 -13.98 11.59
C THR A 113 -9.73 -13.22 12.83
N LYS A 114 -8.84 -12.46 13.49
CA LYS A 114 -9.22 -11.62 14.63
C LYS A 114 -10.15 -10.50 14.19
N PRO A 115 -11.18 -10.18 15.00
CA PRO A 115 -11.99 -8.99 14.76
C PRO A 115 -11.10 -7.76 14.81
N ARG A 116 -11.18 -6.94 13.75
CA ARG A 116 -10.43 -5.67 13.70
C ARG A 116 -11.18 -4.61 14.49
N PRO A 117 -10.48 -3.76 15.27
CA PRO A 117 -11.09 -2.59 15.86
C PRO A 117 -11.61 -1.65 14.77
N GLU A 118 -12.54 -0.77 15.15
CA GLU A 118 -13.06 0.22 14.22
C GLU A 118 -11.92 1.12 13.70
N PRO A 119 -11.78 1.32 12.38
CA PRO A 119 -10.73 2.16 11.83
C PRO A 119 -10.96 3.62 12.19
N ALA A 120 -9.87 4.32 12.53
CA ALA A 120 -9.91 5.76 12.70
C ALA A 120 -10.32 6.45 11.39
N ARG A 121 -11.08 7.55 11.51
CA ARG A 121 -11.54 8.35 10.38
C ARG A 121 -11.00 9.77 10.52
N TRP A 122 -10.39 10.28 9.45
CA TRP A 122 -9.98 11.67 9.41
C TRP A 122 -11.19 12.57 9.16
N GLU A 123 -11.46 13.48 10.08
CA GLU A 123 -12.51 14.48 9.95
C GLU A 123 -11.91 15.81 9.47
N LYS A 124 -12.50 16.40 8.41
CA LYS A 124 -12.06 17.71 7.96
C LYS A 124 -12.42 18.76 9.00
N ILE A 125 -11.42 19.46 9.50
CA ILE A 125 -11.61 20.60 10.39
C ILE A 125 -12.14 21.76 9.55
N ALA A 126 -13.39 22.18 9.80
CA ALA A 126 -13.88 23.46 9.30
C ALA A 126 -13.11 24.58 10.01
N ARG A 127 -12.38 25.38 9.25
CA ARG A 127 -11.75 26.62 9.74
C ARG A 127 -12.57 27.81 9.26
#